data_AF-A0A1C4W8C3-F1
#
_entry.id   AF-A0A1C4W8C3-F1
#
_cell.length_a   1.000
_cell.length_b   1.000
_cell.length_c   1.000
_cell.angle_alpha   90.00
_cell.angle_beta   90.00
_cell.angle_gamma   90.00
#
_symmetry.space_group_name_H-M   'P 1'
#
loop_
_entity.id
_entity.type
_entity.pdbx_description
1 polymer ?
#
loop_
_entity_poly.entity_id
_entity_poly.type
_entity_poly.pdbx_seq_one_letter_code
_entity_poly.pdbx_strand_id
1 'polypeptide(L)'
;MRDDISDYLADLVRRSRDVLGDDLVGAYAAGSVGLGAYQPGRSDADVALVRSRHVLRAPGGHLPCVIPVASDGALVESTATRWP
;
A
#
# COMPACT_ATOMS: atom_id res chain seq x y z
N MET A 1 -19.20 -1.87 9.90
CA MET A 1 -18.57 -2.64 8.81
C MET A 1 -17.68 -1.81 7.88
N ARG A 2 -17.85 -0.47 7.81
CA ARG A 2 -16.79 0.44 7.30
C ARG A 2 -15.64 0.63 8.30
N ASP A 3 -15.86 0.30 9.57
CA ASP A 3 -14.89 0.50 10.66
C ASP A 3 -13.75 -0.53 10.65
N ASP A 4 -14.03 -1.84 10.55
CA ASP A 4 -12.97 -2.87 10.70
C ASP A 4 -11.81 -2.74 9.70
N ILE A 5 -12.11 -2.45 8.42
CA ILE A 5 -11.07 -2.28 7.41
C ILE A 5 -10.34 -0.95 7.56
N SER A 6 -11.05 0.11 7.98
CA SER A 6 -10.45 1.42 8.21
C SER A 6 -9.49 1.38 9.40
N ASP A 7 -9.92 0.72 10.49
CA ASP A 7 -9.10 0.48 11.67
C ASP A 7 -7.89 -0.38 11.32
N TYR A 8 -8.08 -1.46 10.57
CA TYR A 8 -6.98 -2.30 10.10
C TYR A 8 -5.94 -1.51 9.30
N LEU A 9 -6.37 -0.66 8.36
CA LEU A 9 -5.46 0.16 7.55
C LEU A 9 -4.73 1.22 8.39
N ALA A 10 -5.41 1.84 9.35
CA ALA A 10 -4.77 2.77 10.28
C ALA A 10 -3.68 2.06 11.12
N ASP A 11 -3.98 0.84 11.58
CA ASP A 11 -3.07 0.04 12.38
C ASP A 11 -1.88 -0.47 11.56
N LEU A 12 -2.10 -0.82 10.29
CA LEU A 12 -1.05 -1.16 9.32
C LEU A 12 -0.13 0.03 9.08
N VAL A 13 -0.67 1.23 8.86
CA VAL A 13 0.12 2.45 8.64
C VAL A 13 0.95 2.76 9.88
N ARG A 14 0.35 2.68 11.08
CA ARG A 14 1.05 2.89 12.34
C ARG A 14 2.24 1.93 12.52
N ARG A 15 2.01 0.62 12.37
CA ARG A 15 3.09 -0.38 12.44
C ARG A 15 4.15 -0.17 11.36
N SER A 16 3.75 0.28 10.18
CA SER A 16 4.68 0.59 9.09
C SER A 16 5.55 1.79 9.41
N ARG A 17 5.03 2.82 10.11
CA ARG A 17 5.83 3.94 10.65
C ARG A 17 6.82 3.45 11.71
N ASP A 18 6.42 2.52 12.57
CA ASP A 18 7.32 1.94 13.58
C ASP A 18 8.52 1.20 12.93
N VAL A 19 8.33 0.61 11.75
CA VAL A 19 9.37 -0.15 11.02
C VAL A 19 10.20 0.73 10.07
N LEU A 20 9.54 1.60 9.30
CA LEU A 20 10.17 2.39 8.24
C LEU A 20 10.60 3.79 8.71
N GLY A 21 10.08 4.26 9.86
CA GLY A 21 10.37 5.57 10.41
C GLY A 21 10.03 6.71 9.44
N ASP A 22 10.87 7.74 9.45
CA ASP A 22 10.75 8.92 8.58
C ASP A 22 10.90 8.61 7.09
N ASP A 23 11.26 7.37 6.73
CA ASP A 23 11.33 6.97 5.34
C ASP A 23 9.95 6.67 4.78
N LEU A 24 8.92 6.36 5.57
CA LEU A 24 7.56 6.17 5.07
C LEU A 24 6.93 7.52 4.69
N VAL A 25 6.82 7.78 3.39
CA VAL A 25 6.29 9.04 2.85
C VAL A 25 4.83 8.96 2.40
N GLY A 26 4.29 7.74 2.27
CA GLY A 26 2.88 7.55 1.92
C GLY A 26 2.40 6.11 2.02
N ALA A 27 1.09 5.97 2.20
CA ALA A 27 0.36 4.71 2.16
C ALA A 27 -0.93 4.89 1.36
N TYR A 28 -1.19 3.96 0.43
CA TYR A 28 -2.29 4.06 -0.53
C TYR A 28 -3.06 2.76 -0.56
N ALA A 29 -4.36 2.82 -0.27
CA ALA A 29 -5.26 1.68 -0.48
C ALA A 29 -5.67 1.63 -1.95
N ALA A 30 -5.43 0.50 -2.59
CA ALA A 30 -5.77 0.21 -3.97
C ALA A 30 -6.85 -0.86 -4.04
N GLY A 31 -7.09 -1.39 -5.24
CA GLY A 31 -8.02 -2.49 -5.45
C GLY A 31 -9.43 -2.19 -4.96
N SER A 32 -10.11 -3.21 -4.42
CA SER A 32 -11.51 -3.08 -4.00
C SER A 32 -11.73 -2.03 -2.91
N VAL A 33 -10.74 -1.80 -2.04
CA VAL A 33 -10.78 -0.75 -1.02
C VAL A 33 -10.70 0.64 -1.66
N GLY A 34 -9.69 0.87 -2.51
CA GLY A 34 -9.50 2.15 -3.20
C GLY A 34 -10.68 2.53 -4.09
N LEU A 35 -11.34 1.53 -4.68
CA LEU A 35 -12.52 1.71 -5.54
C LEU A 35 -13.86 1.81 -4.76
N GLY A 36 -13.84 1.72 -3.43
CA GLY A 36 -15.06 1.74 -2.61
C GLY A 36 -15.96 0.52 -2.78
N ALA A 37 -15.41 -0.60 -3.27
CA ALA A 37 -16.11 -1.85 -3.59
C ALA A 37 -15.68 -3.03 -2.67
N TYR A 38 -15.09 -2.73 -1.52
CA TYR A 38 -14.60 -3.74 -0.56
C TYR A 38 -15.75 -4.58 0.00
N GLN A 39 -15.56 -5.91 0.02
CA GLN A 39 -16.50 -6.89 0.56
C GLN A 39 -15.85 -7.69 1.68
N PRO A 40 -16.26 -7.53 2.95
CA PRO A 40 -15.70 -8.28 4.06
C PRO A 40 -15.80 -9.79 3.88
N GLY A 41 -14.72 -10.50 4.22
CA GLY A 41 -14.62 -11.95 4.07
C GLY A 41 -14.48 -12.45 2.63
N ARG A 42 -14.47 -11.56 1.63
CA ARG A 42 -14.31 -11.91 0.21
C ARG A 42 -13.19 -11.14 -0.48
N SER A 43 -13.10 -9.84 -0.21
CA SER A 43 -12.04 -8.97 -0.70
C SER A 43 -10.80 -9.07 0.18
N ASP A 44 -9.64 -9.10 -0.46
CA ASP A 44 -8.36 -8.72 0.11
C ASP A 44 -8.21 -7.18 0.19
N ALA A 45 -7.13 -6.73 0.83
CA ALA A 45 -6.78 -5.33 0.97
C ALA A 45 -5.42 -5.07 0.33
N ASP A 46 -5.44 -4.43 -0.84
CA ASP A 46 -4.23 -4.03 -1.56
C ASP A 46 -3.70 -2.69 -1.02
N VAL A 47 -2.48 -2.68 -0.49
CA VAL A 47 -1.85 -1.46 0.05
C VAL A 47 -0.45 -1.28 -0.51
N ALA A 48 -0.19 -0.10 -1.08
CA ALA A 48 1.14 0.32 -1.48
C ALA A 48 1.73 1.28 -0.44
N LEU A 49 2.90 0.93 0.12
CA LEU A 49 3.69 1.80 0.99
C LEU A 49 4.83 2.42 0.18
N VAL A 50 4.96 3.74 0.25
CA VAL A 50 5.98 4.50 -0.47
C VAL A 50 7.01 5.00 0.52
N ARG A 51 8.29 4.77 0.22
CA ARG A 51 9.41 5.24 1.05
C ARG A 51 10.37 6.17 0.33
N SER A 52 11.02 7.07 1.06
CA SER A 52 11.88 8.13 0.50
C SER A 52 13.22 7.65 -0.07
N ARG A 53 13.66 6.42 0.22
CA ARG A 53 15.02 5.94 -0.12
C ARG A 53 15.02 4.65 -0.97
N HIS A 54 15.83 4.68 -2.02
CA HIS A 54 16.23 3.67 -3.02
C HIS A 54 15.46 2.33 -3.18
N VAL A 55 15.12 2.10 -4.46
CA VAL A 55 14.87 0.82 -5.12
C VAL A 55 15.97 -0.19 -4.82
N LEU A 56 15.60 -1.36 -4.31
CA LEU A 56 16.48 -2.53 -4.26
C LEU A 56 16.70 -3.02 -5.70
N ARG A 57 17.94 -2.95 -6.21
CA ARG A 57 18.36 -3.78 -7.35
C ARG A 57 18.88 -5.10 -6.80
N ALA A 58 18.27 -6.21 -7.19
CA ALA A 58 18.80 -7.53 -6.88
C ALA A 58 20.13 -7.73 -7.65
N PRO A 59 21.25 -7.99 -6.96
CA PRO A 59 22.49 -8.38 -7.61
C PRO A 59 22.39 -9.87 -7.97
N GLY A 60 21.79 -10.20 -9.13
CA GLY A 60 21.76 -11.60 -9.59
C GLY A 60 20.62 -12.04 -10.52
N GLY A 61 19.73 -11.15 -10.97
CA GLY A 61 18.76 -11.50 -12.01
C GLY A 61 17.56 -12.35 -11.57
N HIS A 62 17.46 -12.70 -10.28
CA HIS A 62 16.21 -13.22 -9.72
C HIS A 62 15.45 -12.10 -9.01
N LEU A 63 14.30 -11.76 -9.58
CA LEU A 63 13.28 -10.96 -8.92
C LEU A 63 12.86 -11.73 -7.65
N PRO A 64 13.09 -11.22 -6.42
CA PRO A 64 12.12 -11.50 -5.39
C PRO A 64 10.75 -11.15 -5.98
N CYS A 65 9.73 -11.99 -5.76
CA CYS A 65 8.34 -11.60 -5.99
C CYS A 65 7.95 -10.51 -4.99
N VAL A 66 8.62 -9.36 -5.08
CA VAL A 66 7.97 -8.07 -4.89
C VAL A 66 7.13 -7.98 -6.14
N ILE A 67 5.80 -8.10 -6.04
CA ILE A 67 4.95 -7.68 -7.15
C ILE A 67 5.35 -6.21 -7.34
N PRO A 68 6.14 -5.87 -8.39
CA PRO A 68 6.38 -4.48 -8.66
C PRO A 68 5.05 -4.09 -9.27
N VAL A 69 4.17 -3.58 -8.43
CA VAL A 69 3.14 -2.70 -8.93
C VAL A 69 3.93 -1.50 -9.43
N ALA A 70 4.47 -1.62 -10.65
CA ALA A 70 4.74 -0.51 -11.53
C ALA A 70 3.37 0.05 -11.90
N SER A 71 2.65 0.55 -10.89
CA SER A 71 1.57 1.46 -11.16
C SER A 71 2.26 2.74 -11.53
N ASP A 72 1.97 3.19 -12.73
CA ASP A 72 2.03 4.59 -13.08
C ASP A 72 1.63 5.43 -11.85
N GLY A 73 2.56 6.23 -11.34
CA GLY A 73 2.33 7.04 -10.14
C GLY A 73 1.11 7.95 -10.29
N ALA A 74 0.85 8.42 -11.51
CA ALA A 74 -0.34 9.22 -11.81
C ALA A 74 -1.62 8.37 -11.75
N LEU A 75 -1.57 7.09 -12.16
CA LEU A 75 -2.70 6.18 -12.03
C LEU A 75 -2.99 5.87 -10.55
N VAL A 76 -1.97 5.61 -9.73
CA VAL A 76 -2.15 5.45 -8.26
C VAL A 76 -2.73 6.71 -7.67
N GLU A 77 -2.16 7.87 -7.96
CA GLU A 77 -2.65 9.13 -7.42
C GLU A 77 -4.10 9.43 -7.85
N SER A 78 -4.47 9.07 -9.08
CA SER A 78 -5.82 9.29 -9.61
C SER A 78 -6.88 8.29 -9.12
N THR A 79 -6.48 7.11 -8.63
CA THR A 79 -7.43 6.02 -8.29
C THR A 79 -7.33 5.54 -6.84
N ALA A 80 -6.24 5.82 -6.15
CA ALA A 80 -6.04 5.40 -4.77
C ALA A 80 -6.60 6.43 -3.80
N THR A 81 -7.20 5.94 -2.73
CA THR A 81 -7.53 6.79 -1.59
C THR A 81 -6.29 6.89 -0.71
N ARG A 82 -5.75 8.11 -0.58
CA ARG A 82 -4.66 8.39 0.35
C ARG A 82 -5.17 8.27 1.79
N TRP A 83 -4.46 7.50 2.60
CA TRP A 83 -4.79 7.37 4.02
C TRP A 83 -4.01 8.42 4.85
N PRO A 84 -4.67 9.08 5.83
CA PRO A 84 -3.98 10.00 6.77
C PRO A 84 -2.99 9.28 7.71
#